data_AF-A0A949QCI6-F1
#
_entry.id   AF-A0A949QCI6-F1
#
_cell.length_a   1.000
_cell.length_b   1.000
_cell.length_c   1.000
_cell.angle_alpha   90.00
_cell.angle_beta   90.00
_cell.angle_gamma   90.00
#
_symmetry.space_group_name_H-M   'P 1'
#
loop_
_entity.id
_entity.type
_entity.pdbx_description
1 polymer ?
#
loop_
_entity_poly.entity_id
_entity_poly.type
_entity_poly.pdbx_seq_one_letter_code
_entity_poly.pdbx_strand_id
1 'polypeptide(L)'
;MKVMLSMSNAYSSQPSPPSGSFSQKIGAVLTLVLAVAMLGSTIGYWSLWRVSIDTERMVTEVMMTERLAAELQRHIWVNVARSKAFALSSEPQVGDALVPEINQTALQVDVLLKNLSGMLKTPEDQAILASMTQANTLFVKARQ
;
A
#
# COMPACT_ATOMS: atom_id res chain seq x y z
N MET A 1 36.09 -80.87 -60.69
CA MET A 1 37.19 -79.90 -60.88
C MET A 1 36.59 -78.50 -60.78
N LYS A 2 36.89 -77.76 -59.70
CA LYS A 2 37.00 -76.28 -59.54
C LYS A 2 36.08 -75.42 -60.45
N VAL A 3 35.16 -74.56 -59.98
CA VAL A 3 35.36 -73.27 -59.28
C VAL A 3 33.94 -72.70 -59.01
N MET A 4 33.54 -72.46 -57.75
CA MET A 4 33.32 -71.13 -57.11
C MET A 4 32.25 -70.24 -57.78
N LEU A 5 31.18 -69.92 -57.06
CA LEU A 5 30.72 -68.54 -56.85
C LEU A 5 29.65 -68.48 -55.75
N SER A 6 30.10 -67.95 -54.62
CA SER A 6 29.32 -67.44 -53.50
C SER A 6 28.54 -66.20 -53.92
N MET A 7 27.24 -66.13 -53.65
CA MET A 7 26.54 -64.85 -53.48
C MET A 7 25.65 -64.91 -52.23
N SER A 8 26.29 -64.51 -51.14
CA SER A 8 25.71 -63.98 -49.91
C SER A 8 24.70 -62.86 -50.22
N ASN A 9 23.46 -63.00 -49.75
CA ASN A 9 22.50 -61.90 -49.68
C ASN A 9 23.04 -60.81 -48.75
N ALA A 10 23.59 -59.75 -49.34
CA ALA A 10 23.97 -58.55 -48.62
C ALA A 10 22.70 -57.84 -48.13
N TYR A 11 22.46 -57.85 -46.82
CA TYR A 11 21.59 -56.88 -46.18
C TYR A 11 22.16 -55.49 -46.44
N SER A 12 21.49 -54.70 -47.27
CA SER A 12 21.78 -53.29 -47.45
C SER A 12 21.48 -52.56 -46.14
N SER A 13 22.51 -52.33 -45.34
CA SER A 13 22.46 -51.38 -44.23
C SER A 13 22.23 -49.98 -44.81
N GLN A 14 20.98 -49.50 -44.78
CA GLN A 14 20.69 -48.09 -45.03
C GLN A 14 21.44 -47.23 -43.99
N PRO A 15 22.19 -46.20 -44.40
CA PRO A 15 22.81 -45.29 -43.46
C PRO A 15 21.73 -44.44 -42.79
N SER A 16 21.67 -44.50 -41.45
CA SER A 16 20.83 -43.60 -40.65
C SER A 16 21.25 -42.15 -40.90
N PRO A 17 20.32 -41.22 -41.19
CA PRO A 17 20.69 -39.84 -41.42
C PRO A 17 21.27 -39.22 -40.14
N PRO A 18 22.28 -38.34 -40.25
CA PRO A 18 22.90 -37.69 -39.11
C PRO A 18 21.88 -36.77 -38.42
N SER A 19 21.33 -37.23 -37.30
CA SER A 19 20.30 -36.54 -36.50
C SER A 19 20.84 -35.39 -35.63
N GLY A 20 22.12 -35.05 -35.74
CA GLY A 20 22.78 -34.05 -34.89
C GLY A 20 22.35 -32.59 -35.15
N SER A 21 22.11 -32.21 -36.40
CA SER A 21 21.94 -30.78 -36.75
C SER A 21 20.55 -30.22 -36.44
N PHE A 22 19.49 -31.02 -36.61
CA PHE A 22 18.11 -30.54 -36.48
C PHE A 22 17.70 -30.38 -35.02
N SER A 23 17.93 -31.39 -34.18
CA SER A 23 17.65 -31.34 -32.75
C SER A 23 18.46 -30.25 -32.04
N GLN A 24 19.70 -30.01 -32.48
CA GLN A 24 20.56 -28.96 -31.93
C GLN A 24 20.05 -27.55 -32.26
N LYS A 25 19.50 -27.35 -33.46
CA LYS A 25 18.84 -26.08 -33.86
C LYS A 25 17.56 -25.83 -33.07
N ILE A 26 16.72 -26.85 -32.90
CA ILE A 26 15.50 -26.73 -32.08
C ILE A 26 15.83 -26.44 -30.62
N GLY A 27 16.82 -27.13 -30.05
CA GLY A 27 17.27 -26.88 -28.67
C GLY A 27 17.80 -25.46 -28.47
N ALA A 28 18.53 -24.92 -29.44
CA ALA A 28 19.02 -23.53 -29.38
C ALA A 28 17.86 -22.51 -29.39
N VAL A 29 16.87 -22.68 -30.27
CA VAL A 29 15.69 -21.81 -30.32
C VAL A 29 14.87 -21.91 -29.04
N LEU A 30 14.65 -23.13 -28.53
CA LEU A 30 13.94 -23.36 -27.28
C LEU A 30 14.62 -22.67 -26.10
N THR A 31 15.95 -22.81 -26.00
CA THR A 31 16.73 -22.17 -24.93
C THR A 31 16.63 -20.65 -25.02
N LEU A 32 16.67 -20.09 -26.23
CA LEU A 32 16.51 -18.67 -26.46
C LEU A 32 15.12 -18.17 -26.05
N VAL A 33 14.06 -18.90 -26.42
CA VAL A 33 12.69 -18.55 -26.01
C VAL A 33 12.52 -18.64 -24.49
N LEU A 34 13.05 -19.67 -23.85
CA LEU A 34 13.03 -19.82 -22.40
C LEU A 34 13.79 -18.69 -21.70
N ALA A 35 14.95 -18.28 -22.22
CA ALA A 35 15.70 -17.15 -21.69
C ALA A 35 14.89 -15.85 -21.76
N VAL A 36 14.24 -15.58 -22.90
CA VAL A 36 13.38 -14.40 -23.06
C VAL A 36 12.17 -14.46 -22.13
N ALA A 37 11.51 -15.61 -22.02
CA ALA A 37 10.37 -15.81 -21.11
C ALA A 37 10.76 -15.62 -19.64
N MET A 38 11.94 -16.12 -19.25
CA MET A 38 12.48 -15.98 -17.90
C MET A 38 12.81 -14.53 -17.57
N LEU A 39 13.44 -13.80 -18.50
CA LEU A 39 13.67 -12.36 -18.35
C LEU A 39 12.35 -11.59 -18.22
N GLY A 40 11.37 -11.85 -19.09
CA GLY A 40 10.04 -11.23 -18.99
C GLY A 40 9.35 -11.51 -17.66
N SER A 41 9.43 -12.76 -17.16
CA SER A 41 8.86 -13.15 -15.88
C SER A 41 9.53 -12.43 -14.69
N THR A 42 10.86 -12.34 -14.68
CA THR A 42 11.59 -11.61 -13.62
C THR A 42 11.25 -10.12 -13.61
N ILE A 43 11.15 -9.48 -14.77
CA ILE A 43 10.74 -8.06 -14.89
C ILE A 43 9.30 -7.88 -14.42
N GLY A 44 8.39 -8.78 -14.83
CA GLY A 44 6.98 -8.76 -14.43
C GLY A 44 6.81 -8.92 -12.92
N TYR A 45 7.51 -9.89 -12.32
CA TYR A 45 7.51 -10.10 -10.87
C TYR A 45 8.03 -8.88 -10.12
N TRP A 46 9.14 -8.28 -10.59
CA TRP A 46 9.72 -7.11 -9.93
C TRP A 46 8.82 -5.88 -10.03
N SER A 47 8.16 -5.69 -11.18
CA SER A 47 7.17 -4.63 -11.37
C SER A 47 5.97 -4.79 -10.43
N LEU A 48 5.40 -6.00 -10.34
CA LEU A 48 4.28 -6.27 -9.45
C LEU A 48 4.68 -6.11 -7.97
N TRP A 49 5.86 -6.60 -7.59
CA TRP A 49 6.37 -6.48 -6.23
C TRP A 49 6.56 -5.02 -5.81
N ARG A 50 7.11 -4.18 -6.70
CA ARG A 50 7.27 -2.74 -6.45
C ARG A 50 5.91 -2.04 -6.32
N VAL A 51 4.98 -2.29 -7.24
CA VAL A 51 3.62 -1.71 -7.17
C VAL A 51 2.89 -2.17 -5.91
N SER A 52 3.05 -3.43 -5.50
CA SER A 52 2.46 -3.96 -4.27
C SER A 52 2.96 -3.21 -3.04
N ILE A 53 4.28 -2.98 -2.95
CA ILE A 53 4.89 -2.25 -1.83
C ILE A 53 4.46 -0.78 -1.81
N ASP A 54 4.43 -0.14 -2.98
CA ASP A 54 4.05 1.27 -3.08
C ASP A 54 2.54 1.45 -2.76
N THR A 55 1.69 0.50 -3.17
CA THR A 55 0.26 0.47 -2.84
C THR A 55 0.03 0.22 -1.35
N GLU A 56 0.74 -0.73 -0.75
CA GLU A 56 0.60 -1.05 0.68
C GLU A 56 0.98 0.15 1.56
N ARG A 57 2.05 0.88 1.21
CA ARG A 57 2.44 2.11 1.90
C ARG A 57 1.39 3.21 1.75
N MET A 58 0.90 3.42 0.53
CA MET A 58 -0.12 4.44 0.25
C MET A 58 -1.42 4.16 1.03
N VAL A 59 -1.91 2.92 1.01
CA VAL A 59 -3.12 2.53 1.75
C VAL A 59 -2.93 2.71 3.24
N THR A 60 -1.78 2.31 3.78
CA THR A 60 -1.50 2.44 5.22
C THR A 60 -1.47 3.90 5.65
N GLU A 61 -0.81 4.79 4.90
CA GLU A 61 -0.72 6.21 5.22
C GLU A 61 -2.09 6.92 5.14
N VAL A 62 -2.88 6.62 4.11
CA VAL A 62 -4.24 7.18 3.94
C VAL A 62 -5.15 6.72 5.07
N MET A 63 -5.18 5.42 5.38
CA MET A 63 -6.02 4.87 6.45
C MET A 63 -5.65 5.42 7.83
N MET A 64 -4.37 5.67 8.08
CA MET A 64 -3.93 6.32 9.32
C MET A 64 -4.43 7.76 9.42
N THR A 65 -4.40 8.49 8.31
CA THR A 65 -4.88 9.88 8.25
C THR A 65 -6.39 9.95 8.47
N GLU A 66 -7.17 9.09 7.79
CA GLU A 66 -8.63 9.00 7.97
C GLU A 66 -9.00 8.61 9.40
N ARG A 67 -8.31 7.63 9.98
CA ARG A 67 -8.55 7.21 11.37
C ARG A 67 -8.28 8.35 12.35
N LEU A 68 -7.21 9.11 12.16
CA LEU A 68 -6.90 10.27 13.00
C LEU A 68 -7.91 11.40 12.83
N ALA A 69 -8.38 11.64 11.61
CA ALA A 69 -9.42 12.63 11.33
C ALA A 69 -10.76 12.25 12.00
N ALA A 70 -11.16 10.97 11.90
CA ALA A 70 -12.34 10.45 12.57
C ALA A 70 -12.24 10.58 14.11
N GLU A 71 -11.04 10.32 14.65
CA GLU A 71 -10.78 10.46 16.08
C GLU A 71 -10.87 11.92 16.55
N LEU A 72 -10.26 12.83 15.78
CA LEU A 72 -10.35 14.27 16.02
C LEU A 72 -11.80 14.73 16.04
N GLN A 73 -12.58 14.35 15.03
CA GLN A 73 -13.99 14.69 14.94
C GLN A 73 -14.77 14.19 16.17
N ARG A 74 -14.56 12.94 16.57
CA ARG A 74 -15.21 12.38 17.76
C ARG A 74 -14.94 13.22 19.01
N HIS A 75 -13.68 13.58 19.25
CA HIS A 75 -13.31 14.39 20.41
C HIS A 75 -13.89 15.81 20.37
N ILE A 76 -13.94 16.44 19.20
CA ILE A 76 -14.57 17.76 19.03
C ILE A 76 -16.06 17.69 19.40
N TRP A 77 -16.80 16.71 18.87
CA TRP A 77 -18.23 16.58 19.16
C TRP A 77 -18.52 16.40 20.66
N VAL A 78 -17.73 15.56 21.33
CA VAL A 78 -17.86 15.35 22.77
C VAL A 78 -17.53 16.63 23.54
N ASN A 79 -16.47 17.34 23.16
CA ASN A 79 -16.07 18.58 23.83
C ASN A 79 -17.13 19.68 23.66
N VAL A 80 -17.68 19.83 22.45
CA VAL A 80 -18.76 20.78 22.16
C VAL A 80 -20.00 20.45 22.99
N ALA A 81 -20.40 19.18 23.06
CA ALA A 81 -21.56 18.77 23.86
C ALA A 81 -21.35 19.07 25.35
N ARG A 82 -20.17 18.74 25.91
CA ARG A 82 -19.82 19.04 27.32
C ARG A 82 -19.75 20.54 27.59
N SER A 83 -19.13 21.32 26.71
CA SER A 83 -19.03 22.77 26.83
C SER A 83 -20.41 23.44 26.76
N LYS A 84 -21.31 22.92 25.92
CA LYS A 84 -22.71 23.37 25.88
C LYS A 84 -23.45 23.04 27.17
N ALA A 85 -23.29 21.82 27.70
CA ALA A 85 -23.90 21.43 28.96
C ALA A 85 -23.39 22.29 30.13
N PHE A 86 -22.10 22.60 30.16
CA PHE A 86 -21.50 23.53 31.10
C PHE A 86 -22.12 24.92 31.01
N ALA A 87 -22.22 25.49 29.79
CA ALA A 87 -22.78 26.83 29.58
C ALA A 87 -24.28 26.94 29.93
N LEU A 88 -25.03 25.85 29.83
CA LEU A 88 -26.47 25.81 30.18
C LEU A 88 -26.72 25.45 31.65
N SER A 89 -25.74 24.88 32.34
CA SER A 89 -25.91 24.46 33.73
C SER A 89 -25.96 25.66 34.67
N SER A 90 -26.92 25.65 35.60
CA SER A 90 -27.00 26.62 36.70
C SER A 90 -26.41 26.07 38.01
N GLU A 91 -25.96 24.81 38.02
CA GLU A 91 -25.42 24.14 39.21
C GLU A 91 -23.89 24.23 39.25
N PRO A 92 -23.28 24.82 40.31
CA PRO A 92 -21.83 24.96 40.41
C PRO A 92 -21.06 23.63 40.41
N GLN A 93 -21.64 22.60 41.04
CA GLN A 93 -21.03 21.26 41.16
C GLN A 93 -20.86 20.56 39.80
N VAL A 94 -21.73 20.89 38.82
CA VAL A 94 -21.63 20.38 37.45
C VAL A 94 -20.45 21.02 36.72
N GLY A 95 -20.14 22.29 37.01
CA GLY A 95 -18.96 22.97 36.50
C GLY A 95 -17.66 22.32 36.98
N ASP A 96 -17.57 22.05 38.28
CA ASP A 96 -16.40 21.43 38.90
C ASP A 96 -16.09 20.04 38.33
N ALA A 97 -17.13 19.29 37.94
CA ALA A 97 -16.99 17.97 37.30
C ALA A 97 -16.64 18.06 35.80
N LEU A 98 -17.25 18.99 35.06
CA LEU A 98 -17.12 19.05 33.60
C LEU A 98 -15.85 19.79 33.12
N VAL A 99 -15.40 20.82 33.82
CA VAL A 99 -14.24 21.62 33.41
C VAL A 99 -12.96 20.78 33.23
N PRO A 100 -12.62 19.85 34.15
CA PRO A 100 -11.48 18.95 33.95
C PRO A 100 -11.60 18.09 32.69
N GLU A 101 -12.77 17.49 32.43
CA GLU A 101 -13.00 16.65 31.25
C GLU A 101 -12.96 17.43 29.94
N ILE A 102 -13.52 18.64 29.94
CA ILE A 102 -13.47 19.58 28.81
C ILE A 102 -12.02 19.93 28.49
N ASN A 103 -11.22 20.25 29.51
CA ASN A 103 -9.81 20.59 29.33
C ASN A 103 -8.98 19.39 28.87
N GLN A 104 -9.19 18.20 29.42
CA GLN A 104 -8.53 16.98 28.96
C GLN A 104 -8.86 16.68 27.49
N THR A 105 -10.13 16.79 27.10
CA THR A 105 -10.55 16.54 25.72
C THR A 105 -9.97 17.61 24.78
N ALA A 106 -9.87 18.86 25.22
CA ALA A 106 -9.24 19.93 24.44
C ALA A 106 -7.75 19.65 24.18
N LEU A 107 -7.02 19.18 25.19
CA LEU A 107 -5.63 18.74 25.03
C LEU A 107 -5.50 17.60 24.01
N GLN A 108 -6.44 16.64 24.02
CA GLN A 108 -6.45 15.56 23.04
C GLN A 108 -6.71 16.06 21.62
N VAL A 109 -7.61 17.04 21.44
CA VAL A 109 -7.85 17.69 20.15
C VAL A 109 -6.57 18.38 19.64
N ASP A 110 -5.85 19.09 20.50
CA ASP A 110 -4.59 19.76 20.13
C ASP A 110 -3.50 18.75 19.71
N VAL A 111 -3.39 17.63 20.42
CA VAL A 111 -2.46 16.53 20.06
C VAL A 111 -2.82 15.95 18.69
N LEU A 112 -4.10 15.71 18.42
CA LEU A 112 -4.55 15.14 17.15
C LEU A 112 -4.34 16.11 15.97
N LEU A 113 -4.61 17.40 16.15
CA LEU A 113 -4.31 18.43 15.15
C LEU A 113 -2.81 18.50 14.85
N LYS A 114 -1.96 18.39 15.89
CA LYS A 114 -0.50 18.35 15.72
C LYS A 114 -0.03 17.08 14.99
N ASN A 115 -0.67 15.94 15.22
CA ASN A 115 -0.32 14.71 14.49
C ASN A 115 -0.73 14.81 13.02
N LEU A 116 -1.91 15.36 12.72
CA LEU A 116 -2.36 15.62 11.35
C LEU A 116 -1.43 16.57 10.60
N SER A 117 -0.87 17.58 11.26
CA SER A 117 0.07 18.51 10.61
C SER A 117 1.34 17.86 10.08
N GLY A 118 1.77 16.73 10.67
CA GLY A 118 2.90 15.95 10.18
C GLY A 118 2.59 15.06 8.97
N MET A 119 1.31 14.78 8.72
CA MET A 119 0.85 13.85 7.67
C MET A 119 0.32 14.59 6.44
N LEU A 120 -0.36 15.71 6.65
CA LEU A 120 -0.97 16.53 5.60
C LEU A 120 0.09 17.42 4.93
N LYS A 121 0.61 17.01 3.76
CA LYS A 121 1.74 17.68 3.09
C LYS A 121 1.35 18.53 1.88
N THR A 122 0.15 18.36 1.33
CA THR A 122 -0.27 19.13 0.16
C THR A 122 -0.66 20.56 0.56
N PRO A 123 -0.55 21.55 -0.34
CA PRO A 123 -0.99 22.92 -0.06
C PRO A 123 -2.49 23.01 0.29
N GLU A 124 -3.31 22.17 -0.33
CA GLU A 124 -4.75 22.08 -0.08
C GLU A 124 -5.02 21.56 1.34
N ASP A 125 -4.34 20.47 1.74
CA ASP A 125 -4.50 19.91 3.08
C ASP A 125 -4.04 20.88 4.17
N GLN A 126 -2.95 21.60 3.92
CA GLN A 126 -2.44 22.62 4.84
C GLN A 126 -3.42 23.79 5.01
N ALA A 127 -4.12 24.18 3.95
CA ALA A 127 -5.16 25.20 4.03
C ALA A 127 -6.36 24.72 4.87
N ILE A 128 -6.79 23.47 4.68
CA ILE A 128 -7.86 22.85 5.48
C ILE A 128 -7.46 22.77 6.95
N LEU A 129 -6.24 22.30 7.24
CA LEU A 129 -5.71 22.20 8.59
C LEU A 129 -5.62 23.58 9.28
N ALA A 130 -5.20 24.62 8.55
CA ALA A 130 -5.16 25.98 9.06
C ALA A 130 -6.57 26.47 9.45
N SER A 131 -7.57 26.19 8.60
CA SER A 131 -8.97 26.53 8.89
C SER A 131 -9.50 25.79 10.13
N MET A 132 -9.23 24.47 10.25
CA MET A 132 -9.60 23.68 11.43
C MET A 132 -8.94 24.20 12.71
N THR A 133 -7.65 24.55 12.64
CA THR A 133 -6.90 25.09 13.78
C THR A 133 -7.44 26.44 14.22
N GLN A 134 -7.77 27.31 13.25
CA GLN A 134 -8.40 28.60 13.52
C GLN A 134 -9.77 28.43 14.18
N ALA A 135 -10.62 27.53 13.66
CA ALA A 135 -11.92 27.24 14.24
C ALA A 135 -11.81 26.70 15.67
N ASN A 136 -10.87 25.79 15.93
CA ASN A 136 -10.60 25.29 17.29
C ASN A 136 -10.16 26.41 18.23
N THR A 137 -9.29 27.31 17.77
CA THR A 137 -8.83 28.46 18.57
C THR A 137 -9.99 29.38 18.95
N LEU A 138 -10.88 29.68 17.99
CA LEU A 138 -12.07 30.48 18.25
C LEU A 138 -13.02 29.80 19.24
N PHE A 139 -13.22 28.49 19.12
CA PHE A 139 -14.04 27.71 20.05
C PHE A 139 -13.45 27.72 21.47
N VAL A 140 -12.15 27.47 21.62
CA VAL A 140 -11.46 27.50 22.91
C VAL A 140 -11.57 28.87 23.56
N LYS A 141 -11.48 29.95 22.78
CA LYS A 141 -11.67 31.31 23.28
C LYS A 141 -13.11 31.59 23.71
N ALA A 142 -14.10 31.06 22.99
CA ALA A 142 -15.52 31.31 23.27
C ALA A 142 -16.06 30.54 24.49
N ARG A 143 -15.40 29.45 24.91
CA ARG A 143 -15.80 28.65 26.07
C ARG A 143 -15.14 29.09 27.39
N GLN A 144 -14.15 29.97 27.33
CA GLN A 144 -13.50 30.59 28.50
C GLN A 144 -14.35 31.77 28.98
#